data_AF-A0A7R9MBB0-F1
#
_entry.id   AF-A0A7R9MBB0-F1
#
_cell.length_a   1.000
_cell.length_b   1.000
_cell.length_c   1.000
_cell.angle_alpha   90.00
_cell.angle_beta   90.00
_cell.angle_gamma   90.00
#
_symmetry.space_group_name_H-M   'P 1'
#
loop_
_entity.id
_entity.type
_entity.pdbx_description
1 polymer ?
#
loop_
_entity_poly.entity_id
_entity_poly.type
_entity_poly.pdbx_seq_one_letter_code
_entity_poly.pdbx_strand_id
1 'polypeptide(L)'
;FMCFVVINIVALNETPVPYRRLLVSALMGDLIDGTEVLSAKLVPIKRMAGRGQRALQNLQKLKQKDDESEEQKKESASEPIPIKAGAPKDSAKVDEFIKCLKAVTRMMGFTFADPDKHVARDETPTGYVNAIKGSNASQCQIIVCMTPGSSQREDRYNAIKRLCYCELGIASQVVRSYTLTEAKMRSVCQKIAIQMSCKIGGQPWALPIPFKSCMIVGIDVYHDPTQRGKSVVGMVASVNQAVSQWYSRVYFQNTHEEIVNTLESGIKAMLAKFYEVNKSLPQRIFVYRDGVSDGQLGTVKDYEVVQLLNALQDFGAAYNNYVPQVSYIVVQKRINAKLLMKRGAELDNPPPGSVVDHSITRNNYYDFYLISQYVTQGTVTPTHYIVVHDTNAMPPDRMQKIAYKMTHLYYNWFGTIRVPAPCQYAHKAANMVGQVIKKSPAEVLADKLYFL
;
A
#
# COMPACT_ATOMS: atom_id res chain seq x y z
N PHE A 1 -17.54 7.20 28.15
CA PHE A 1 -18.48 7.03 27.02
C PHE A 1 -17.89 7.67 25.79
N MET A 2 -17.83 6.95 24.66
CA MET A 2 -17.22 7.44 23.42
C MET A 2 -17.99 7.02 22.19
N CYS A 3 -18.11 7.95 21.24
CA CYS A 3 -18.82 7.75 20.00
C CYS A 3 -17.90 7.08 18.97
N PHE A 4 -18.42 6.08 18.29
CA PHE A 4 -17.95 5.62 17.00
C PHE A 4 -19.04 5.85 15.96
N VAL A 5 -18.64 5.79 14.70
CA VAL A 5 -19.41 6.32 13.59
C VAL A 5 -19.45 5.25 12.51
N VAL A 6 -20.63 4.73 12.23
CA VAL A 6 -20.82 3.73 11.18
C VAL A 6 -21.17 4.46 9.88
N ILE A 7 -20.30 4.40 8.88
CA ILE A 7 -20.41 5.25 7.68
C ILE A 7 -20.87 4.41 6.48
N ASN A 8 -21.96 4.83 5.83
CA ASN A 8 -22.35 4.34 4.52
C ASN A 8 -21.77 5.25 3.41
N ILE A 9 -20.90 4.72 2.56
CA ILE A 9 -20.22 5.47 1.49
C ILE A 9 -20.85 5.16 0.14
N VAL A 10 -21.78 6.01 -0.30
CA VAL A 10 -22.34 5.91 -1.64
C VAL A 10 -21.36 6.54 -2.65
N ALA A 11 -20.61 5.69 -3.36
CA ALA A 11 -19.83 6.11 -4.52
C ALA A 11 -20.80 6.39 -5.69
N LEU A 12 -20.83 7.63 -6.17
CA LEU A 12 -21.56 7.96 -7.40
C LEU A 12 -20.77 7.41 -8.61
N ASN A 13 -21.48 6.69 -9.47
CA ASN A 13 -20.95 5.97 -10.64
C ASN A 13 -20.17 6.84 -11.63
N GLU A 14 -19.32 6.11 -12.37
CA GLU A 14 -18.31 6.51 -13.32
C GLU A 14 -18.83 7.34 -14.51
N THR A 15 -18.07 8.38 -14.88
CA THR A 15 -18.01 8.85 -16.28
C THR A 15 -16.55 9.03 -16.68
N PRO A 16 -16.06 8.32 -17.73
CA PRO A 16 -14.71 8.50 -18.25
C PRO A 16 -14.66 9.75 -19.15
N VAL A 17 -13.69 10.64 -18.93
CA VAL A 17 -13.46 11.86 -19.74
C VAL A 17 -12.02 11.83 -20.30
N PRO A 18 -11.78 12.23 -21.57
CA PRO A 18 -10.58 11.84 -22.32
C PRO A 18 -9.33 12.71 -22.04
N TYR A 19 -8.15 12.09 -22.17
CA TYR A 19 -6.83 12.66 -21.85
C TYR A 19 -6.16 13.40 -23.03
N ARG A 20 -5.66 14.62 -22.79
CA ARG A 20 -4.71 15.35 -23.68
C ARG A 20 -3.28 15.37 -23.10
N ARG A 21 -2.28 15.21 -23.99
CA ARG A 21 -0.82 15.09 -23.76
C ARG A 21 -0.09 16.42 -23.50
N LEU A 22 1.07 16.37 -22.82
CA LEU A 22 2.21 17.30 -23.01
C LEU A 22 3.55 16.72 -22.44
N LEU A 23 4.64 16.87 -23.22
CA LEU A 23 6.05 16.47 -23.06
C LEU A 23 6.89 17.54 -22.31
N VAL A 24 8.05 17.18 -21.70
CA VAL A 24 9.36 17.94 -21.65
C VAL A 24 10.54 17.00 -21.24
N SER A 25 11.76 17.24 -21.77
CA SER A 25 13.09 16.57 -21.72
C SER A 25 14.05 17.07 -20.58
N ALA A 26 14.93 16.24 -19.98
CA ALA A 26 16.38 15.94 -20.22
C ALA A 26 17.44 16.99 -19.75
N LEU A 27 18.55 16.55 -19.12
CA LEU A 27 19.96 16.99 -19.33
C LEU A 27 21.00 16.27 -18.42
N MET A 28 22.25 16.14 -18.92
CA MET A 28 23.44 15.40 -18.43
C MET A 28 24.58 16.32 -17.93
N GLY A 29 25.63 15.75 -17.30
CA GLY A 29 26.98 16.36 -17.14
C GLY A 29 27.99 15.47 -16.35
N ASP A 30 29.26 15.43 -16.78
CA ASP A 30 30.32 14.43 -16.52
C ASP A 30 31.49 14.81 -15.54
N LEU A 31 32.22 13.76 -15.05
CA LEU A 31 33.68 13.61 -14.69
C LEU A 31 34.29 14.45 -13.50
N ILE A 32 35.17 14.02 -12.55
CA ILE A 32 36.37 13.14 -12.48
C ILE A 32 36.65 12.55 -11.05
N ASP A 33 37.34 11.39 -11.03
CA ASP A 33 38.06 10.50 -10.08
C ASP A 33 38.18 10.64 -8.54
N GLY A 34 38.35 9.46 -7.92
CA GLY A 34 38.71 9.20 -6.51
C GLY A 34 37.83 8.18 -5.76
N THR A 35 36.80 7.65 -6.41
CA THR A 35 35.80 6.67 -5.91
C THR A 35 35.30 5.96 -7.17
N GLU A 36 34.89 4.68 -7.16
CA GLU A 36 34.30 4.09 -8.38
C GLU A 36 33.05 4.92 -8.77
N VAL A 37 33.21 5.79 -9.78
CA VAL A 37 32.14 6.64 -10.29
C VAL A 37 31.33 5.77 -11.24
N LEU A 38 30.22 5.24 -10.73
CA LEU A 38 29.29 4.43 -11.51
C LEU A 38 28.32 5.34 -12.28
N SER A 39 28.05 4.97 -13.54
CA SER A 39 27.14 5.74 -14.40
C SER A 39 25.67 5.43 -14.07
N ALA A 40 25.04 6.14 -13.14
CA ALA A 40 23.63 5.89 -12.83
C ALA A 40 22.68 6.48 -13.89
N LYS A 41 21.65 5.72 -14.29
CA LYS A 41 20.58 6.21 -15.18
C LYS A 41 19.43 6.76 -14.34
N LEU A 42 18.79 7.84 -14.80
CA LEU A 42 17.56 8.36 -14.20
C LEU A 42 16.34 7.90 -15.03
N VAL A 43 15.35 7.30 -14.38
CA VAL A 43 14.11 6.86 -15.05
C VAL A 43 13.05 7.98 -15.09
N PRO A 44 12.73 8.56 -16.26
CA PRO A 44 11.71 9.61 -16.35
C PRO A 44 10.28 9.03 -16.26
N ILE A 45 9.38 9.73 -15.58
CA ILE A 45 7.96 9.34 -15.45
C ILE A 45 7.07 10.15 -16.39
N LYS A 46 6.21 9.46 -17.16
CA LYS A 46 5.05 10.09 -17.82
C LYS A 46 3.93 10.35 -16.80
N ARG A 47 3.34 11.55 -16.82
CA ARG A 47 2.37 12.11 -15.85
C ARG A 47 1.33 11.11 -15.31
N MET A 48 1.04 11.22 -14.01
CA MET A 48 -0.10 10.57 -13.34
C MET A 48 -1.43 11.07 -13.92
N ALA A 49 -2.40 10.17 -14.02
CA ALA A 49 -3.69 10.40 -14.65
C ALA A 49 -4.78 10.58 -13.57
N GLY A 50 -5.44 11.76 -13.50
CA GLY A 50 -6.64 12.00 -12.67
C GLY A 50 -6.77 13.41 -12.04
N ARG A 51 -7.95 13.74 -11.49
CA ARG A 51 -8.22 15.01 -10.73
C ARG A 51 -7.31 15.19 -9.50
N GLY A 52 -6.59 14.15 -9.08
CA GLY A 52 -5.58 14.16 -8.01
C GLY A 52 -4.38 15.08 -8.26
N GLN A 53 -4.18 15.57 -9.50
CA GLN A 53 -3.06 16.46 -9.82
C GLN A 53 -3.21 17.88 -9.22
N ARG A 54 -4.43 18.41 -9.09
CA ARG A 54 -4.69 19.67 -8.33
C ARG A 54 -4.46 19.48 -6.84
N ALA A 55 -4.79 18.29 -6.30
CA ALA A 55 -4.51 17.97 -4.90
C ALA A 55 -2.99 17.87 -4.65
N LEU A 56 -2.23 17.22 -5.55
CA LEU A 56 -0.77 17.10 -5.44
C LEU A 56 -0.05 18.45 -5.57
N GLN A 57 -0.47 19.31 -6.50
CA GLN A 57 0.10 20.65 -6.70
C GLN A 57 -0.22 21.60 -5.53
N ASN A 58 -1.43 21.52 -4.97
CA ASN A 58 -1.78 22.27 -3.76
C ASN A 58 -0.99 21.78 -2.54
N LEU A 59 -0.66 20.49 -2.46
CA LEU A 59 0.12 19.90 -1.37
C LEU A 59 1.61 20.25 -1.40
N GLN A 60 2.23 20.35 -2.59
CA GLN A 60 3.61 20.83 -2.71
C GLN A 60 3.75 22.30 -2.29
N LYS A 61 2.72 23.12 -2.55
CA LYS A 61 2.66 24.51 -2.08
C LYS A 61 2.37 24.64 -0.57
N LEU A 62 1.71 23.66 0.04
CA LEU A 62 1.40 23.66 1.48
C LEU A 62 2.60 23.25 2.34
N LYS A 63 3.45 22.32 1.87
CA LYS A 63 4.69 21.96 2.58
C LYS A 63 5.66 23.14 2.76
N GLN A 64 5.69 24.10 1.83
CA GLN A 64 6.52 25.30 1.94
C GLN A 64 5.91 26.37 2.86
N LYS A 65 4.61 26.33 3.12
CA LYS A 65 3.90 27.35 3.91
C LYS A 65 3.79 27.00 5.39
N ASP A 66 3.79 25.70 5.73
CA ASP A 66 3.77 25.24 7.12
C ASP A 66 5.11 25.57 7.82
N ASP A 67 6.24 25.56 7.11
CA ASP A 67 7.58 25.87 7.65
C ASP A 67 7.78 27.38 7.99
N GLU A 68 6.96 28.30 7.45
CA GLU A 68 7.06 29.75 7.73
C GLU A 68 6.16 30.22 8.89
N SER A 69 5.29 29.37 9.42
CA SER A 69 4.26 29.78 10.41
C SER A 69 4.51 29.31 11.85
N GLU A 70 5.59 28.56 12.10
CA GLU A 70 5.92 28.04 13.44
C GLU A 70 6.53 29.08 14.41
N GLU A 71 6.74 30.34 14.02
CA GLU A 71 7.50 31.28 14.86
C GLU A 71 6.67 32.30 15.68
N GLN A 72 5.33 32.31 15.64
CA GLN A 72 4.57 33.30 16.44
C GLN A 72 3.20 32.80 16.95
N LYS A 73 3.13 32.37 18.22
CA LYS A 73 2.41 33.06 19.33
C LYS A 73 2.13 32.14 20.53
N LYS A 74 2.44 32.68 21.71
CA LYS A 74 2.14 32.17 23.06
C LYS A 74 0.80 32.72 23.60
N GLU A 75 0.27 31.96 24.57
CA GLU A 75 -0.56 32.32 25.73
C GLU A 75 -1.99 32.88 25.56
N SER A 76 -2.97 32.15 26.11
CA SER A 76 -3.75 32.58 27.29
C SER A 76 -4.65 31.45 27.80
N ALA A 77 -4.71 31.27 29.13
CA ALA A 77 -5.59 30.32 29.83
C ALA A 77 -6.95 30.95 30.17
N SER A 78 -8.00 30.14 30.30
CA SER A 78 -9.28 30.57 30.92
C SER A 78 -10.04 29.43 31.60
N GLU A 79 -10.74 29.81 32.67
CA GLU A 79 -11.36 29.07 33.80
C GLU A 79 -12.53 28.10 33.51
N PRO A 80 -12.94 27.26 34.50
CA PRO A 80 -13.86 26.13 34.29
C PRO A 80 -15.35 26.49 34.35
N ILE A 81 -16.13 25.90 33.44
CA ILE A 81 -17.59 26.06 33.31
C ILE A 81 -18.31 24.84 33.92
N PRO A 82 -19.51 24.99 34.55
CA PRO A 82 -20.12 23.96 35.40
C PRO A 82 -20.69 22.76 34.63
N ILE A 83 -20.58 21.58 35.24
CA ILE A 83 -20.93 20.26 34.68
C ILE A 83 -22.45 20.00 34.79
N LYS A 84 -23.12 19.79 33.65
CA LYS A 84 -24.42 19.10 33.55
C LYS A 84 -24.23 17.77 32.81
N ALA A 85 -24.91 16.73 33.30
CA ALA A 85 -24.98 15.32 32.85
C ALA A 85 -24.18 14.98 31.56
N GLY A 86 -23.03 14.32 31.73
CA GLY A 86 -21.92 14.30 30.78
C GLY A 86 -22.20 13.65 29.43
N ALA A 87 -22.21 14.47 28.38
CA ALA A 87 -21.97 14.04 27.01
C ALA A 87 -20.65 13.24 26.92
N PRO A 88 -20.53 12.26 26.01
CA PRO A 88 -19.27 11.56 25.74
C PRO A 88 -18.13 12.57 25.54
N LYS A 89 -16.99 12.41 26.25
CA LYS A 89 -15.85 13.36 26.24
C LYS A 89 -15.37 13.75 24.83
N ASP A 90 -15.59 12.89 23.84
CA ASP A 90 -15.17 13.08 22.45
C ASP A 90 -16.33 13.34 21.47
N SER A 91 -17.59 13.49 21.92
CA SER A 91 -18.74 13.65 21.01
C SER A 91 -18.59 14.86 20.08
N ALA A 92 -18.14 16.00 20.61
CA ALA A 92 -17.91 17.21 19.82
C ALA A 92 -16.81 17.00 18.77
N LYS A 93 -15.72 16.30 19.12
CA LYS A 93 -14.63 15.97 18.19
C LYS A 93 -15.08 15.02 17.09
N VAL A 94 -15.98 14.09 17.42
CA VAL A 94 -16.57 13.17 16.44
C VAL A 94 -17.39 13.94 15.41
N ASP A 95 -18.19 14.91 15.85
CA ASP A 95 -19.00 15.74 14.97
C ASP A 95 -18.13 16.63 14.07
N GLU A 96 -17.09 17.24 14.63
CA GLU A 96 -16.10 18.01 13.89
C GLU A 96 -15.38 17.15 12.85
N PHE A 97 -14.96 15.94 13.24
CA PHE A 97 -14.34 14.97 12.34
C PHE A 97 -15.26 14.60 11.18
N ILE A 98 -16.53 14.27 11.44
CA ILE A 98 -17.50 13.94 10.39
C ILE A 98 -17.69 15.13 9.45
N LYS A 99 -17.85 16.34 9.99
CA LYS A 99 -18.01 17.57 9.20
C LYS A 99 -16.81 17.80 8.28
N CYS A 100 -15.59 17.69 8.82
CA CYS A 100 -14.36 17.84 8.05
C CYS A 100 -14.23 16.75 6.99
N LEU A 101 -14.47 15.48 7.36
CA LEU A 101 -14.40 14.35 6.45
C LEU A 101 -15.37 14.52 5.28
N LYS A 102 -16.63 14.92 5.52
CA LYS A 102 -17.62 15.21 4.45
C LYS A 102 -17.16 16.31 3.51
N ALA A 103 -16.55 17.38 4.03
CA ALA A 103 -16.03 18.45 3.20
C ALA A 103 -14.87 17.97 2.32
N VAL A 104 -13.96 17.18 2.89
CA VAL A 104 -12.80 16.64 2.17
C VAL A 104 -13.19 15.62 1.11
N THR A 105 -14.06 14.66 1.43
CA THR A 105 -14.53 13.66 0.45
C THR A 105 -15.23 14.33 -0.72
N ARG A 106 -16.08 15.34 -0.46
CA ARG A 106 -16.74 16.13 -1.52
C ARG A 106 -15.74 16.79 -2.48
N MET A 107 -14.66 17.38 -1.94
CA MET A 107 -13.59 17.96 -2.76
C MET A 107 -12.83 16.89 -3.58
N MET A 108 -12.73 15.68 -3.06
CA MET A 108 -12.12 14.54 -3.74
C MET A 108 -13.03 13.89 -4.79
N GLY A 109 -14.32 14.21 -4.80
CA GLY A 109 -15.29 13.74 -5.78
C GLY A 109 -16.12 12.54 -5.33
N PHE A 110 -16.20 12.24 -4.03
CA PHE A 110 -17.12 11.23 -3.51
C PHE A 110 -17.82 11.71 -2.22
N THR A 111 -18.94 11.09 -1.88
CA THR A 111 -19.76 11.46 -0.72
C THR A 111 -20.04 10.24 0.14
N PHE A 112 -20.47 10.47 1.37
CA PHE A 112 -20.98 9.42 2.24
C PHE A 112 -22.22 9.91 2.98
N ALA A 113 -23.13 8.98 3.25
CA ALA A 113 -24.36 9.20 3.97
C ALA A 113 -24.08 9.61 5.42
N ASP A 114 -25.06 10.25 6.04
CA ASP A 114 -24.99 10.59 7.45
C ASP A 114 -24.80 9.31 8.27
N PRO A 115 -23.71 9.24 9.04
CA PRO A 115 -23.35 7.98 9.64
C PRO A 115 -24.15 7.70 10.90
N ASP A 116 -24.46 6.42 11.11
CA ASP A 116 -25.13 5.95 12.31
C ASP A 116 -24.15 5.96 13.49
N LYS A 117 -24.39 6.83 14.47
CA LYS A 117 -23.47 7.05 15.59
C LYS A 117 -23.86 6.17 16.75
N HIS A 118 -22.89 5.42 17.25
CA HIS A 118 -23.08 4.51 18.37
C HIS A 118 -22.02 4.80 19.44
N VAL A 119 -22.38 4.60 20.70
CA VAL A 119 -21.49 4.90 21.83
C VAL A 119 -21.10 3.61 22.52
N ALA A 120 -19.80 3.33 22.60
CA ALA A 120 -19.32 2.21 23.38
C ALA A 120 -19.54 2.49 24.88
N ARG A 121 -20.07 1.48 25.59
CA ARG A 121 -20.35 1.57 27.04
C ARG A 121 -19.08 1.88 27.84
N ASP A 122 -17.96 1.28 27.43
CA ASP A 122 -16.65 1.44 28.03
C ASP A 122 -15.56 1.40 26.94
N GLU A 123 -14.30 1.61 27.36
CA GLU A 123 -13.15 1.64 26.46
C GLU A 123 -12.48 0.28 26.23
N THR A 124 -13.08 -0.80 26.75
CA THR A 124 -12.53 -2.16 26.68
C THR A 124 -12.74 -2.77 25.30
N PRO A 125 -11.94 -3.79 24.91
CA PRO A 125 -12.18 -4.54 23.68
C PRO A 125 -13.63 -5.04 23.56
N THR A 126 -14.19 -5.57 24.65
CA THR A 126 -15.57 -6.09 24.72
C THR A 126 -16.60 -4.97 24.53
N GLY A 127 -16.37 -3.79 25.11
CA GLY A 127 -17.24 -2.62 24.93
C GLY A 127 -17.39 -2.23 23.47
N TYR A 128 -16.29 -2.17 22.72
CA TYR A 128 -16.32 -1.88 21.28
C TYR A 128 -16.97 -3.01 20.47
N VAL A 129 -16.64 -4.28 20.77
CA VAL A 129 -17.23 -5.44 20.08
C VAL A 129 -18.74 -5.47 20.23
N ASN A 130 -19.25 -5.30 21.46
CA ASN A 130 -20.68 -5.29 21.74
C ASN A 130 -21.39 -4.13 21.06
N ALA A 131 -20.77 -2.95 21.05
CA ALA A 131 -21.36 -1.79 20.41
C ALA A 131 -21.41 -1.94 18.88
N ILE A 132 -20.37 -2.52 18.26
CA ILE A 132 -20.40 -2.86 16.83
C ILE A 132 -21.49 -3.89 16.54
N LYS A 133 -21.60 -4.95 17.35
CA LYS A 133 -22.65 -5.98 17.19
C LYS A 133 -24.07 -5.44 17.40
N GLY A 134 -24.24 -4.42 18.26
CA GLY A 134 -25.51 -3.74 18.49
C GLY A 134 -25.86 -2.66 17.46
N SER A 135 -24.96 -2.38 16.52
CA SER A 135 -25.20 -1.42 15.43
C SER A 135 -25.75 -2.10 14.17
N ASN A 136 -26.20 -1.31 13.20
CA ASN A 136 -26.61 -1.80 11.87
C ASN A 136 -25.41 -2.15 10.97
N ALA A 137 -24.37 -2.77 11.53
CA ALA A 137 -23.11 -3.04 10.86
C ALA A 137 -23.30 -3.78 9.52
N SER A 138 -24.20 -4.78 9.47
CA SER A 138 -24.49 -5.56 8.27
C SER A 138 -25.01 -4.75 7.08
N GLN A 139 -25.57 -3.56 7.32
CA GLN A 139 -26.06 -2.66 6.27
C GLN A 139 -25.01 -1.64 5.85
N CYS A 140 -23.77 -1.74 6.37
CA CYS A 140 -22.74 -0.73 6.22
C CYS A 140 -21.52 -1.22 5.45
N GLN A 141 -20.95 -0.34 4.61
CA GLN A 141 -19.74 -0.66 3.84
C GLN A 141 -18.46 -0.55 4.67
N ILE A 142 -18.44 0.34 5.68
CA ILE A 142 -17.28 0.56 6.54
C ILE A 142 -17.66 1.01 7.95
N ILE A 143 -16.93 0.50 8.94
CA ILE A 143 -17.08 0.88 10.35
C ILE A 143 -15.93 1.79 10.75
N VAL A 144 -16.21 3.00 11.27
CA VAL A 144 -15.19 3.92 11.76
C VAL A 144 -15.21 3.99 13.28
N CYS A 145 -14.17 3.45 13.92
CA CYS A 145 -14.00 3.45 15.37
C CYS A 145 -13.07 4.57 15.80
N MET A 146 -13.59 5.54 16.56
CA MET A 146 -12.75 6.53 17.23
C MET A 146 -12.30 5.97 18.57
N THR A 147 -11.00 6.07 18.86
CA THR A 147 -10.37 5.50 20.06
C THR A 147 -9.62 6.58 20.84
N PRO A 148 -9.70 6.58 22.18
CA PRO A 148 -9.09 7.59 23.04
C PRO A 148 -7.63 7.28 23.33
N GLY A 149 -6.94 8.31 23.81
CA GLY A 149 -5.58 8.23 24.34
C GLY A 149 -4.50 8.38 23.28
N SER A 150 -3.30 8.71 23.74
CA SER A 150 -2.08 8.73 22.94
C SER A 150 -1.46 7.33 22.78
N SER A 151 -1.67 6.45 23.77
CA SER A 151 -1.13 5.09 23.78
C SER A 151 -1.93 4.12 22.91
N GLN A 152 -1.22 3.28 22.16
CA GLN A 152 -1.82 2.27 21.31
C GLN A 152 -2.25 1.07 22.15
N ARG A 153 -3.58 0.91 22.31
CA ARG A 153 -4.20 -0.28 22.92
C ARG A 153 -4.37 -1.36 21.86
N GLU A 154 -3.35 -2.20 21.72
CA GLU A 154 -3.33 -3.29 20.73
C GLU A 154 -4.48 -4.29 20.94
N ASP A 155 -4.80 -4.63 22.19
CA ASP A 155 -5.91 -5.50 22.56
C ASP A 155 -7.25 -5.04 21.96
N ARG A 156 -7.53 -3.74 22.07
CA ARG A 156 -8.74 -3.11 21.51
C ARG A 156 -8.71 -3.09 19.99
N TYR A 157 -7.59 -2.68 19.40
CA TYR A 157 -7.43 -2.64 17.94
C TYR A 157 -7.62 -4.04 17.33
N ASN A 158 -7.00 -5.06 17.92
CA ASN A 158 -7.08 -6.44 17.47
C ASN A 158 -8.51 -6.97 17.56
N ALA A 159 -9.24 -6.71 18.66
CA ALA A 159 -10.63 -7.14 18.81
C ALA A 159 -11.56 -6.53 17.76
N ILE A 160 -11.45 -5.23 17.51
CA ILE A 160 -12.23 -4.53 16.46
C ILE A 160 -11.93 -5.14 15.09
N LYS A 161 -10.65 -5.30 14.75
CA LYS A 161 -10.23 -5.83 13.44
C LYS A 161 -10.66 -7.27 13.25
N ARG A 162 -10.54 -8.11 14.28
CA ARG A 162 -10.95 -9.51 14.24
C ARG A 162 -12.45 -9.65 14.01
N LEU A 163 -13.27 -8.89 14.74
CA LEU A 163 -14.72 -8.86 14.53
C LEU A 163 -15.06 -8.43 13.10
N CYS A 164 -14.54 -7.28 12.66
CA CYS A 164 -14.89 -6.72 11.35
C CYS A 164 -14.43 -7.62 10.20
N TYR A 165 -13.21 -8.13 10.25
CA TYR A 165 -12.60 -8.83 9.11
C TYR A 165 -12.88 -10.33 9.09
N CYS A 166 -13.06 -10.99 10.23
CA CYS A 166 -13.26 -12.44 10.28
C CYS A 166 -14.73 -12.84 10.52
N GLU A 167 -15.48 -12.08 11.32
CA GLU A 167 -16.87 -12.43 11.64
C GLU A 167 -17.87 -11.71 10.73
N LEU A 168 -17.68 -10.40 10.51
CA LEU A 168 -18.66 -9.60 9.76
C LEU A 168 -18.34 -9.46 8.26
N GLY A 169 -17.07 -9.58 7.88
CA GLY A 169 -16.63 -9.35 6.49
C GLY A 169 -16.75 -7.90 6.02
N ILE A 170 -16.57 -6.94 6.94
CA ILE A 170 -16.76 -5.49 6.69
C ILE A 170 -15.45 -4.74 6.89
N ALA A 171 -15.19 -3.75 6.04
CA ALA A 171 -14.04 -2.87 6.19
C ALA A 171 -14.11 -2.06 7.49
N SER A 172 -12.95 -1.72 8.08
CA SER A 172 -12.93 -0.87 9.27
C SER A 172 -11.80 0.15 9.25
N GLN A 173 -12.08 1.31 9.82
CA GLN A 173 -11.14 2.40 10.03
C GLN A 173 -11.05 2.70 11.51
N VAL A 174 -9.85 2.71 12.07
CA VAL A 174 -9.62 3.14 13.45
C VAL A 174 -8.96 4.51 13.42
N VAL A 175 -9.51 5.46 14.17
CA VAL A 175 -9.00 6.83 14.27
C VAL A 175 -8.69 7.10 15.73
N ARG A 176 -7.49 7.60 16.03
CA ARG A 176 -7.14 7.99 17.40
C ARG A 176 -7.56 9.44 17.62
N SER A 177 -8.38 9.71 18.62
CA SER A 177 -8.90 11.07 18.84
C SER A 177 -7.80 12.09 19.11
N TYR A 178 -6.66 11.68 19.70
CA TYR A 178 -5.50 12.57 19.89
C TYR A 178 -4.87 13.07 18.57
N THR A 179 -5.02 12.34 17.46
CA THR A 179 -4.48 12.75 16.15
C THR A 179 -5.30 13.85 15.48
N LEU A 180 -6.49 14.13 16.01
CA LEU A 180 -7.43 15.12 15.50
C LEU A 180 -7.31 16.41 16.30
N THR A 181 -6.25 17.17 16.03
CA THR A 181 -6.10 18.55 16.51
C THR A 181 -6.62 19.52 15.45
N GLU A 182 -7.07 20.71 15.82
CA GLU A 182 -7.59 21.71 14.88
C GLU A 182 -6.61 21.98 13.72
N ALA A 183 -5.33 22.16 14.04
CA ALA A 183 -4.27 22.41 13.06
C ALA A 183 -4.08 21.25 12.04
N LYS A 184 -4.30 19.99 12.47
CA LYS A 184 -4.06 18.80 11.64
C LYS A 184 -5.34 18.17 11.09
N MET A 185 -6.52 18.62 11.52
CA MET A 185 -7.82 18.00 11.24
C MET A 185 -8.02 17.74 9.73
N ARG A 186 -7.77 18.75 8.89
CA ARG A 186 -7.98 18.66 7.44
C ARG A 186 -7.03 17.67 6.76
N SER A 187 -5.74 17.73 7.08
CA SER A 187 -4.73 16.87 6.45
C SER A 187 -4.87 15.40 6.89
N VAL A 188 -5.25 15.17 8.15
CA VAL A 188 -5.58 13.85 8.69
C VAL A 188 -6.86 13.30 8.05
N CYS A 189 -7.93 14.09 7.97
CA CYS A 189 -9.17 13.68 7.30
C CYS A 189 -8.95 13.33 5.83
N GLN A 190 -8.08 14.03 5.11
CA GLN A 190 -7.75 13.71 3.72
C GLN A 190 -7.05 12.35 3.58
N LYS A 191 -6.08 12.06 4.44
CA LYS A 191 -5.40 10.75 4.45
C LYS A 191 -6.37 9.62 4.81
N ILE A 192 -7.23 9.84 5.81
CA ILE A 192 -8.25 8.89 6.23
C ILE A 192 -9.27 8.67 5.10
N ALA A 193 -9.73 9.72 4.42
CA ALA A 193 -10.66 9.62 3.30
C ALA A 193 -10.13 8.72 2.17
N ILE A 194 -8.85 8.87 1.81
CA ILE A 194 -8.18 8.00 0.82
C ILE A 194 -8.13 6.56 1.31
N GLN A 195 -7.67 6.35 2.55
CA GLN A 195 -7.56 5.02 3.14
C GLN A 195 -8.93 4.32 3.19
N MET A 196 -9.99 5.05 3.58
CA MET A 196 -11.36 4.57 3.58
C MET A 196 -11.84 4.20 2.17
N SER A 197 -11.59 5.06 1.18
CA SER A 197 -11.89 4.79 -0.23
C SER A 197 -11.23 3.48 -0.70
N CYS A 198 -9.94 3.27 -0.40
CA CYS A 198 -9.23 2.04 -0.77
C CYS A 198 -9.83 0.80 -0.10
N LYS A 199 -10.22 0.91 1.17
CA LYS A 199 -10.79 -0.20 1.96
C LYS A 199 -12.14 -0.69 1.46
N ILE A 200 -12.86 0.15 0.72
CA ILE A 200 -14.13 -0.20 0.08
C ILE A 200 -13.98 -0.49 -1.43
N GLY A 201 -12.75 -0.52 -1.97
CA GLY A 201 -12.47 -0.86 -3.37
C GLY A 201 -12.24 0.33 -4.32
N GLY A 202 -12.22 1.55 -3.80
CA GLY A 202 -11.91 2.75 -4.58
C GLY A 202 -10.44 2.83 -5.00
N GLN A 203 -10.18 3.57 -6.08
CA GLN A 203 -8.88 3.64 -6.74
C GLN A 203 -8.42 5.12 -6.82
N PRO A 204 -7.66 5.62 -5.82
CA PRO A 204 -7.36 7.04 -5.71
C PRO A 204 -6.56 7.62 -6.90
N TRP A 205 -5.64 6.84 -7.46
CA TRP A 205 -4.90 7.20 -8.68
C TRP A 205 -4.40 5.95 -9.41
N ALA A 206 -4.03 6.14 -10.68
CA ALA A 206 -3.43 5.11 -11.52
C ALA A 206 -2.29 5.67 -12.38
N LEU A 207 -1.48 4.77 -12.92
CA LEU A 207 -0.39 5.11 -13.84
C LEU A 207 -0.63 4.51 -15.22
N PRO A 208 -0.18 5.18 -16.30
CA PRO A 208 -0.19 4.56 -17.61
C PRO A 208 0.84 3.42 -17.65
N ILE A 209 0.35 2.20 -17.81
CA ILE A 209 1.14 0.98 -17.97
C ILE A 209 1.10 0.56 -19.45
N PRO A 210 2.26 0.39 -20.13
CA PRO A 210 2.32 0.19 -21.58
C PRO A 210 2.05 -1.26 -22.01
N PHE A 211 1.20 -2.00 -21.29
CA PHE A 211 0.86 -3.39 -21.57
C PHE A 211 -0.66 -3.51 -21.67
N LYS A 212 -1.18 -4.20 -22.69
CA LYS A 212 -2.63 -4.34 -22.95
C LYS A 212 -3.35 -5.35 -22.05
N SER A 213 -2.60 -6.26 -21.42
CA SER A 213 -3.12 -7.27 -20.50
C SER A 213 -1.96 -7.72 -19.60
N CYS A 214 -1.95 -7.25 -18.36
CA CYS A 214 -0.84 -7.43 -17.44
C CYS A 214 -1.33 -7.60 -16.01
N MET A 215 -0.79 -8.59 -15.30
CA MET A 215 -1.01 -8.81 -13.88
C MET A 215 0.30 -8.59 -13.11
N ILE A 216 0.28 -7.70 -12.12
CA ILE A 216 1.40 -7.46 -11.21
C ILE A 216 1.07 -8.11 -9.88
N VAL A 217 1.93 -8.99 -9.41
CA VAL A 217 1.79 -9.74 -8.16
C VAL A 217 2.89 -9.32 -7.18
N GLY A 218 2.54 -9.17 -5.92
CA GLY A 218 3.46 -8.95 -4.82
C GLY A 218 3.31 -10.04 -3.78
N ILE A 219 4.43 -10.50 -3.24
CA ILE A 219 4.49 -11.56 -2.25
C ILE A 219 5.45 -11.14 -1.14
N ASP A 220 5.01 -11.28 0.11
CA ASP A 220 5.81 -11.05 1.31
C ASP A 220 5.42 -12.09 2.36
N VAL A 221 6.39 -12.49 3.19
CA VAL A 221 6.17 -13.42 4.30
C VAL A 221 6.40 -12.69 5.61
N TYR A 222 5.37 -12.71 6.47
CA TYR A 222 5.48 -12.24 7.83
C TYR A 222 5.90 -13.39 8.74
N HIS A 223 6.89 -13.12 9.59
CA HIS A 223 7.29 -13.99 10.70
C HIS A 223 6.94 -13.35 12.03
N ASP A 224 6.42 -14.16 12.95
CA ASP A 224 6.18 -13.72 14.31
C ASP A 224 7.51 -13.38 15.00
N PRO A 225 7.71 -12.14 15.48
CA PRO A 225 8.93 -11.74 16.19
C PRO A 225 9.22 -12.59 17.43
N THR A 226 8.19 -13.17 18.06
CA THR A 226 8.33 -14.05 19.22
C THR A 226 8.80 -15.46 18.86
N GLN A 227 8.88 -15.77 17.56
CA GLN A 227 9.32 -17.06 17.03
C GLN A 227 8.47 -18.27 17.48
N ARG A 228 7.28 -18.01 18.03
CA ARG A 228 6.34 -19.06 18.47
C ARG A 228 5.13 -19.19 17.54
N GLY A 229 4.82 -18.15 16.78
CA GLY A 229 3.68 -18.11 15.86
C GLY A 229 4.00 -18.61 14.46
N LYS A 230 2.95 -19.02 13.75
CA LYS A 230 3.01 -19.42 12.33
C LYS A 230 3.47 -18.25 11.46
N SER A 231 4.22 -18.56 10.39
CA SER A 231 4.50 -17.57 9.35
C SER A 231 3.26 -17.36 8.49
N VAL A 232 3.13 -16.18 7.91
CA VAL A 232 1.94 -15.79 7.13
C VAL A 232 2.38 -15.21 5.80
N VAL A 233 1.92 -15.80 4.71
CA VAL A 233 2.18 -15.32 3.35
C VAL A 233 1.09 -14.36 2.93
N GLY A 234 1.46 -13.14 2.59
CA GLY A 234 0.59 -12.20 1.89
C GLY A 234 0.87 -12.26 0.40
N MET A 235 -0.17 -12.38 -0.41
CA MET A 235 -0.09 -12.26 -1.86
C MET A 235 -1.11 -11.26 -2.35
N VAL A 236 -0.69 -10.30 -3.19
CA VAL A 236 -1.56 -9.25 -3.72
C VAL A 236 -1.32 -9.11 -5.22
N ALA A 237 -2.39 -9.19 -6.03
CA ALA A 237 -2.32 -9.08 -7.48
C ALA A 237 -3.19 -7.95 -8.02
N SER A 238 -2.71 -7.26 -9.05
CA SER A 238 -3.54 -6.30 -9.80
C SER A 238 -4.52 -7.05 -10.71
N VAL A 239 -5.79 -6.68 -10.69
CA VAL A 239 -6.83 -7.41 -11.44
C VAL A 239 -7.41 -6.65 -12.62
N ASN A 240 -7.08 -5.36 -12.79
CA ASN A 240 -7.62 -4.56 -13.88
C ASN A 240 -6.51 -3.99 -14.77
N GLN A 241 -6.89 -3.58 -15.97
CA GLN A 241 -5.99 -3.05 -16.99
C GLN A 241 -5.19 -1.80 -16.56
N ALA A 242 -5.76 -0.99 -15.66
CA ALA A 242 -5.10 0.20 -15.13
C ALA A 242 -4.08 -0.08 -14.00
N VAL A 243 -3.97 -1.35 -13.54
CA VAL A 243 -3.11 -1.76 -12.43
C VAL A 243 -3.39 -0.93 -11.17
N SER A 244 -4.67 -0.86 -10.80
CA SER A 244 -5.17 0.00 -9.72
C SER A 244 -6.18 -0.69 -8.80
N GLN A 245 -6.82 -1.77 -9.27
CA GLN A 245 -7.60 -2.69 -8.44
C GLN A 245 -6.74 -3.86 -8.01
N TRP A 246 -6.87 -4.25 -6.75
CA TRP A 246 -6.01 -5.24 -6.11
C TRP A 246 -6.85 -6.35 -5.50
N TYR A 247 -6.38 -7.58 -5.69
CA TYR A 247 -6.94 -8.77 -5.07
C TYR A 247 -5.90 -9.40 -4.16
N SER A 248 -6.32 -9.80 -2.97
CA SER A 248 -5.44 -10.30 -1.92
C SER A 248 -5.83 -11.69 -1.46
N ARG A 249 -4.80 -12.50 -1.18
CA ARG A 249 -4.91 -13.79 -0.52
C ARG A 249 -3.85 -13.89 0.56
N VAL A 250 -4.20 -14.53 1.66
CA VAL A 250 -3.31 -14.73 2.79
C VAL A 250 -3.35 -16.20 3.21
N TYR A 251 -2.19 -16.79 3.41
CA TYR A 251 -2.04 -18.19 3.76
C TYR A 251 -1.17 -18.34 5.01
N PHE A 252 -1.52 -19.29 5.88
CA PHE A 252 -0.68 -19.67 7.01
C PHE A 252 0.27 -20.78 6.58
N GLN A 253 1.51 -20.70 7.03
CA GLN A 253 2.51 -21.76 6.85
C GLN A 253 3.25 -22.06 8.15
N ASN A 254 4.22 -22.97 8.09
CA ASN A 254 4.92 -23.38 9.30
C ASN A 254 5.78 -22.23 9.86
N THR A 255 6.11 -22.34 11.14
CA THR A 255 6.93 -21.35 11.85
C THR A 255 8.29 -21.21 11.15
N HIS A 256 8.74 -19.97 10.92
CA HIS A 256 10.02 -19.61 10.27
C HIS A 256 10.23 -20.08 8.84
N GLU A 257 9.19 -20.61 8.21
CA GLU A 257 9.27 -20.97 6.81
C GLU A 257 9.24 -19.69 5.95
N GLU A 258 10.32 -19.40 5.23
CA GLU A 258 10.43 -18.23 4.33
C GLU A 258 9.99 -18.57 2.89
N ILE A 259 10.15 -19.84 2.51
CA ILE A 259 9.75 -20.33 1.19
C ILE A 259 8.24 -20.52 1.16
N VAL A 260 7.61 -20.09 0.08
CA VAL A 260 6.15 -20.12 -0.06
C VAL A 260 5.69 -21.46 -0.63
N ASN A 261 4.99 -22.26 0.18
CA ASN A 261 4.42 -23.56 -0.25
C ASN A 261 3.03 -23.45 -0.88
N THR A 262 2.39 -22.28 -0.76
CA THR A 262 1.00 -22.06 -1.18
C THR A 262 0.89 -21.22 -2.44
N LEU A 263 2.02 -21.04 -3.15
CA LEU A 263 2.11 -20.12 -4.28
C LEU A 263 1.20 -20.56 -5.43
N GLU A 264 1.17 -21.85 -5.74
CA GLU A 264 0.33 -22.41 -6.80
C GLU A 264 -1.15 -22.05 -6.57
N SER A 265 -1.68 -22.35 -5.37
CA SER A 265 -3.05 -22.04 -4.96
C SER A 265 -3.36 -20.54 -5.01
N GLY A 266 -2.41 -19.70 -4.56
CA GLY A 266 -2.53 -18.25 -4.59
C GLY A 266 -2.64 -17.70 -6.01
N ILE A 267 -1.74 -18.16 -6.90
CA ILE A 267 -1.74 -17.76 -8.31
C ILE A 267 -3.02 -18.22 -9.02
N LYS A 268 -3.48 -19.45 -8.80
CA LYS A 268 -4.75 -19.95 -9.34
C LYS A 268 -5.93 -19.05 -8.94
N ALA A 269 -6.01 -18.65 -7.67
CA ALA A 269 -7.05 -17.75 -7.19
C ALA A 269 -6.96 -16.34 -7.83
N MET A 270 -5.75 -15.83 -8.06
CA MET A 270 -5.53 -14.53 -8.71
C MET A 270 -5.88 -14.56 -10.19
N LEU A 271 -5.52 -15.62 -10.91
CA LEU A 271 -5.88 -15.82 -12.32
C LEU A 271 -7.38 -15.95 -12.50
N ALA A 272 -8.05 -16.72 -11.65
CA ALA A 272 -9.50 -16.83 -11.65
C ALA A 272 -10.16 -15.46 -11.46
N LYS A 273 -9.68 -14.65 -10.49
CA LYS A 273 -10.22 -13.30 -10.28
C LYS A 273 -9.92 -12.36 -11.45
N PHE A 274 -8.73 -12.44 -12.04
CA PHE A 274 -8.38 -11.65 -13.22
C PHE A 274 -9.31 -11.99 -14.39
N TYR A 275 -9.60 -13.27 -14.62
CA TYR A 275 -10.54 -13.72 -15.65
C TYR A 275 -11.98 -13.27 -15.35
N GLU A 276 -12.41 -13.32 -14.09
CA GLU A 276 -13.73 -12.84 -13.66
C GLU A 276 -13.95 -11.36 -14.07
N VAL A 277 -12.93 -10.52 -13.84
CA VAL A 277 -12.97 -9.06 -14.09
C VAL A 277 -12.80 -8.73 -15.58
N ASN A 278 -11.85 -9.35 -16.28
CA ASN A 278 -11.47 -8.94 -17.65
C ASN A 278 -12.05 -9.84 -18.74
N LYS A 279 -12.68 -10.96 -18.39
CA LYS A 279 -13.11 -12.04 -19.32
C LYS A 279 -11.98 -12.55 -20.23
N SER A 280 -10.74 -12.37 -19.78
CA SER A 280 -9.52 -12.77 -20.47
C SER A 280 -8.42 -12.98 -19.42
N LEU A 281 -7.47 -13.85 -19.73
CA LEU A 281 -6.32 -14.13 -18.86
C LEU A 281 -5.17 -13.13 -19.14
N PRO A 282 -4.30 -12.86 -18.15
CA PRO A 282 -3.24 -11.87 -18.30
C PRO A 282 -2.15 -12.35 -19.26
N GLN A 283 -1.81 -11.59 -20.30
CA GLN A 283 -0.75 -12.02 -21.23
C GLN A 283 0.66 -11.91 -20.62
N ARG A 284 0.83 -11.04 -19.63
CA ARG A 284 2.09 -10.82 -18.91
C ARG A 284 1.87 -10.84 -17.40
N ILE A 285 2.77 -11.49 -16.68
CA ILE A 285 2.75 -11.58 -15.22
C ILE A 285 4.10 -11.13 -14.69
N PHE A 286 4.09 -10.15 -13.78
CA PHE A 286 5.28 -9.73 -13.04
C PHE A 286 5.08 -10.06 -11.57
N VAL A 287 5.93 -10.91 -11.02
CA VAL A 287 5.90 -11.29 -9.61
C VAL A 287 7.04 -10.59 -8.89
N TYR A 288 6.72 -9.83 -7.84
CA TYR A 288 7.70 -9.20 -6.96
C TYR A 288 7.67 -9.87 -5.58
N ARG A 289 8.74 -10.59 -5.22
CA ARG A 289 8.87 -11.35 -3.97
C ARG A 289 9.84 -10.64 -3.02
N ASP A 290 9.35 -10.14 -1.88
CA ASP A 290 10.15 -9.42 -0.85
C ASP A 290 10.41 -10.30 0.39
N GLY A 291 11.63 -10.28 0.94
CA GLY A 291 11.98 -11.04 2.16
C GLY A 291 12.93 -12.22 1.93
N VAL A 292 13.37 -12.45 0.69
CA VAL A 292 14.27 -13.57 0.36
C VAL A 292 15.74 -13.17 0.47
N SER A 293 16.52 -13.97 1.21
CA SER A 293 17.97 -13.81 1.32
C SER A 293 18.72 -14.42 0.13
N ASP A 294 20.01 -14.07 -0.02
CA ASP A 294 20.82 -14.57 -1.14
C ASP A 294 20.98 -16.09 -1.15
N GLY A 295 21.10 -16.72 0.02
CA GLY A 295 21.22 -18.17 0.14
C GLY A 295 19.97 -18.93 -0.30
N GLN A 296 18.83 -18.25 -0.44
CA GLN A 296 17.54 -18.85 -0.79
C GLN A 296 17.14 -18.63 -2.26
N LEU A 297 17.92 -17.86 -3.04
CA LEU A 297 17.57 -17.54 -4.43
C LEU A 297 17.44 -18.79 -5.30
N GLY A 298 18.33 -19.78 -5.11
CA GLY A 298 18.24 -21.08 -5.78
C GLY A 298 16.95 -21.81 -5.44
N THR A 299 16.62 -21.91 -4.14
CA THR A 299 15.37 -22.54 -3.68
C THR A 299 14.12 -21.85 -4.22
N VAL A 300 14.11 -20.51 -4.28
CA VAL A 300 12.98 -19.77 -4.89
C VAL A 300 12.82 -20.14 -6.36
N LYS A 301 13.92 -20.21 -7.10
CA LYS A 301 13.89 -20.61 -8.52
C LYS A 301 13.43 -22.06 -8.70
N ASP A 302 13.94 -22.98 -7.90
CA ASP A 302 13.69 -24.41 -8.09
C ASP A 302 12.36 -24.88 -7.49
N TYR A 303 11.77 -24.08 -6.59
CA TYR A 303 10.53 -24.45 -5.88
C TYR A 303 9.38 -23.46 -6.10
N GLU A 304 9.55 -22.17 -5.83
CA GLU A 304 8.46 -21.19 -5.97
C GLU A 304 8.13 -20.94 -7.45
N VAL A 305 9.15 -20.74 -8.31
CA VAL A 305 8.90 -20.53 -9.75
C VAL A 305 8.26 -21.77 -10.37
N VAL A 306 8.63 -22.98 -9.95
CA VAL A 306 8.01 -24.22 -10.43
C VAL A 306 6.52 -24.27 -10.07
N GLN A 307 6.15 -23.92 -8.83
CA GLN A 307 4.73 -23.81 -8.43
C GLN A 307 3.96 -22.78 -9.28
N LEU A 308 4.58 -21.63 -9.57
CA LEU A 308 4.00 -20.63 -10.47
C LEU A 308 3.75 -21.22 -11.86
N LEU A 309 4.74 -21.91 -12.44
CA LEU A 309 4.61 -22.51 -13.76
C LEU A 309 3.55 -23.61 -13.80
N ASN A 310 3.44 -24.44 -12.75
CA ASN A 310 2.39 -25.45 -12.61
C ASN A 310 1.00 -24.81 -12.61
N ALA A 311 0.80 -23.73 -11.83
CA ALA A 311 -0.46 -23.00 -11.83
C ALA A 311 -0.84 -22.46 -13.23
N LEU A 312 0.16 -22.01 -14.00
CA LEU A 312 -0.05 -21.53 -15.36
C LEU A 312 -0.33 -22.65 -16.34
N GLN A 313 0.33 -23.81 -16.20
CA GLN A 313 0.09 -24.99 -17.02
C GLN A 313 -1.34 -25.52 -16.86
N ASP A 314 -1.84 -25.57 -15.63
CA ASP A 314 -3.22 -25.99 -15.35
C ASP A 314 -4.25 -25.08 -16.02
N PHE A 315 -4.05 -23.76 -15.93
CA PHE A 315 -4.88 -22.80 -16.65
C PHE A 315 -4.67 -22.89 -18.18
N GLY A 316 -3.45 -23.17 -18.64
CA GLY A 316 -3.13 -23.39 -20.05
C GLY A 316 -3.94 -24.54 -20.66
N ALA A 317 -4.00 -25.67 -19.96
CA ALA A 317 -4.78 -26.83 -20.36
C ALA A 317 -6.29 -26.56 -20.37
N ALA A 318 -6.79 -25.77 -19.42
CA ALA A 318 -8.21 -25.42 -19.33
C ALA A 318 -8.63 -24.31 -20.32
N TYR A 319 -7.72 -23.42 -20.72
CA TYR A 319 -8.03 -22.21 -21.50
C TYR A 319 -7.18 -22.08 -22.77
N ASN A 320 -7.49 -22.90 -23.78
CA ASN A 320 -7.02 -22.75 -25.16
C ASN A 320 -5.49 -22.61 -25.30
N ASN A 321 -4.72 -23.47 -24.60
CA ASN A 321 -3.26 -23.46 -24.58
C ASN A 321 -2.68 -22.09 -24.17
N TYR A 322 -3.27 -21.48 -23.15
CA TYR A 322 -2.79 -20.22 -22.60
C TYR A 322 -1.36 -20.34 -22.05
N VAL A 323 -0.44 -19.54 -22.60
CA VAL A 323 0.96 -19.46 -22.16
C VAL A 323 1.35 -17.99 -22.00
N PRO A 324 1.29 -17.43 -20.79
CA PRO A 324 1.67 -16.05 -20.56
C PRO A 324 3.19 -15.91 -20.43
N GLN A 325 3.64 -14.67 -20.60
CA GLN A 325 5.01 -14.30 -20.30
C GLN A 325 5.15 -13.91 -18.83
N VAL A 326 6.20 -14.38 -18.17
CA VAL A 326 6.37 -14.28 -16.72
C VAL A 326 7.73 -13.71 -16.40
N SER A 327 7.78 -12.79 -15.44
CA SER A 327 9.03 -12.39 -14.79
C SER A 327 8.88 -12.55 -13.29
N TYR A 328 9.78 -13.30 -12.66
CA TYR A 328 9.87 -13.46 -11.21
C TYR A 328 11.05 -12.65 -10.69
N ILE A 329 10.75 -11.61 -9.92
CA ILE A 329 11.73 -10.65 -9.42
C ILE A 329 11.77 -10.70 -7.90
N VAL A 330 12.91 -11.06 -7.34
CA VAL A 330 13.19 -10.95 -5.91
C VAL A 330 13.56 -9.51 -5.58
N VAL A 331 12.96 -8.96 -4.53
CA VAL A 331 13.14 -7.59 -4.05
C VAL A 331 13.84 -7.64 -2.69
N GLN A 332 15.05 -7.11 -2.60
CA GLN A 332 15.83 -7.06 -1.37
C GLN A 332 16.00 -5.63 -0.88
N LYS A 333 15.37 -5.32 0.26
CA LYS A 333 15.44 -4.01 0.94
C LYS A 333 16.38 -3.97 2.14
N ARG A 334 16.92 -5.11 2.60
CA ARG A 334 17.88 -5.15 3.71
C ARG A 334 19.25 -5.52 3.16
N ILE A 335 19.93 -4.51 2.61
CA ILE A 335 21.22 -4.66 1.91
C ILE A 335 22.24 -3.69 2.49
N ASN A 336 23.52 -4.06 2.40
CA ASN A 336 24.63 -3.25 2.88
C ASN A 336 25.08 -2.17 1.89
N ALA A 337 24.75 -2.35 0.60
CA ALA A 337 25.13 -1.40 -0.45
C ALA A 337 24.56 0.00 -0.18
N LYS A 338 25.42 1.01 -0.33
CA LYS A 338 25.08 2.43 -0.27
C LYS A 338 25.48 3.07 -1.60
N LEU A 339 24.61 3.90 -2.15
CA LEU A 339 24.88 4.64 -3.38
C LEU A 339 24.85 6.13 -3.05
N LEU A 340 25.90 6.82 -3.46
CA LEU A 340 26.07 8.25 -3.28
C LEU A 340 26.29 8.88 -4.65
N MET A 341 25.81 10.10 -4.81
CA MET A 341 26.04 10.90 -6.01
C MET A 341 27.04 11.99 -5.65
N LYS A 342 28.13 12.08 -6.40
CA LYS A 342 29.11 13.16 -6.28
C LYS A 342 28.51 14.43 -6.89
N ARG A 343 28.44 15.52 -6.11
CA ARG A 343 28.04 16.86 -6.58
C ARG A 343 29.18 17.84 -6.25
N GLY A 344 30.09 18.02 -7.21
CA GLY A 344 31.33 18.78 -6.96
C GLY A 344 32.24 18.06 -5.97
N ALA A 345 32.58 18.74 -4.86
CA ALA A 345 33.38 18.16 -3.78
C ALA A 345 32.53 17.42 -2.73
N GLU A 346 31.21 17.57 -2.75
CA GLU A 346 30.31 16.98 -1.75
C GLU A 346 29.67 15.67 -2.24
N LEU A 347 29.30 14.81 -1.29
CA LEU A 347 28.54 13.60 -1.52
C LEU A 347 27.10 13.82 -1.09
N ASP A 348 26.17 13.55 -1.99
CA ASP A 348 24.73 13.68 -1.74
C ASP A 348 23.99 12.37 -2.05
N ASN A 349 22.77 12.24 -1.56
CA ASN A 349 21.90 11.14 -1.91
C ASN A 349 21.50 11.25 -3.40
N PRO A 350 21.56 10.14 -4.16
CA PRO A 350 21.02 10.12 -5.51
C PRO A 350 19.51 10.40 -5.50
N PRO A 351 18.98 11.09 -6.52
CA PRO A 351 17.55 11.38 -6.59
C PRO A 351 16.70 10.11 -6.79
N PRO A 352 15.41 10.13 -6.40
CA PRO A 352 14.45 9.09 -6.77
C PRO A 352 14.44 8.83 -8.28
N GLY A 353 14.50 7.56 -8.66
CA GLY A 353 14.59 7.08 -10.04
C GLY A 353 16.01 6.73 -10.49
N SER A 354 17.03 6.92 -9.65
CA SER A 354 18.40 6.49 -9.94
C SER A 354 18.51 4.97 -9.97
N VAL A 355 19.12 4.45 -11.05
CA VAL A 355 19.34 3.02 -11.28
C VAL A 355 20.82 2.74 -11.51
N VAL A 356 21.31 1.66 -10.90
CA VAL A 356 22.65 1.09 -11.14
C VAL A 356 22.48 -0.36 -11.56
N ASP A 357 22.89 -0.70 -12.78
CA ASP A 357 22.68 -1.99 -13.44
C ASP A 357 23.98 -2.61 -13.98
N HIS A 358 25.14 -2.14 -13.50
CA HIS A 358 26.47 -2.62 -13.87
C HIS A 358 27.46 -2.42 -12.71
N SER A 359 28.65 -3.01 -12.87
CA SER A 359 29.81 -2.98 -11.96
C SER A 359 29.62 -3.64 -10.60
N ILE A 360 28.61 -3.22 -9.83
CA ILE A 360 28.29 -3.75 -8.49
C ILE A 360 27.19 -4.82 -8.51
N THR A 361 26.67 -5.13 -9.70
CA THR A 361 25.70 -6.18 -10.00
C THR A 361 26.36 -7.56 -10.02
N ARG A 362 25.57 -8.62 -9.92
CA ARG A 362 26.10 -9.99 -9.90
C ARG A 362 26.35 -10.51 -11.30
N ASN A 363 27.51 -11.13 -11.53
CA ASN A 363 27.86 -11.70 -12.84
C ASN A 363 26.85 -12.76 -13.35
N ASN A 364 26.21 -13.51 -12.45
CA ASN A 364 25.37 -14.65 -12.79
C ASN A 364 23.86 -14.37 -12.74
N TYR A 365 23.45 -13.14 -12.37
CA TYR A 365 22.04 -12.78 -12.28
C TYR A 365 21.76 -11.57 -13.14
N TYR A 366 20.54 -11.52 -13.68
CA TYR A 366 20.01 -10.27 -14.18
C TYR A 366 19.47 -9.47 -12.99
N ASP A 367 20.28 -8.53 -12.47
CA ASP A 367 19.94 -7.71 -11.31
C ASP A 367 20.21 -6.20 -11.54
N PHE A 368 19.60 -5.38 -10.69
CA PHE A 368 19.82 -3.92 -10.66
C PHE A 368 19.44 -3.33 -9.30
N TYR A 369 20.06 -2.21 -8.96
CA TYR A 369 19.70 -1.37 -7.84
C TYR A 369 18.83 -0.20 -8.29
N LEU A 370 17.78 0.10 -7.54
CA LEU A 370 16.91 1.26 -7.77
C LEU A 370 16.72 2.04 -6.47
N ILE A 371 17.00 3.34 -6.51
CA ILE A 371 16.61 4.29 -5.49
C ILE A 371 15.25 4.85 -5.88
N SER A 372 14.22 4.42 -5.17
CA SER A 372 12.85 4.81 -5.44
C SER A 372 12.36 5.92 -4.52
N GLN A 373 12.78 5.93 -3.25
CA GLN A 373 12.31 6.88 -2.24
C GLN A 373 13.29 8.04 -2.03
N TYR A 374 12.74 9.18 -1.65
CA TYR A 374 13.51 10.29 -1.10
C TYR A 374 13.62 10.16 0.43
N VAL A 375 14.77 10.50 1.00
CA VAL A 375 14.99 10.55 2.45
C VAL A 375 15.39 11.97 2.86
N THR A 376 14.82 12.46 3.95
CA THR A 376 15.13 13.80 4.49
C THR A 376 16.36 13.81 5.38
N GLN A 377 16.70 12.67 5.97
CA GLN A 377 17.83 12.51 6.89
C GLN A 377 18.55 11.19 6.61
N GLY A 378 19.88 11.22 6.74
CA GLY A 378 20.75 10.07 6.53
C GLY A 378 20.94 9.66 5.06
N THR A 379 21.63 8.53 4.87
CA THR A 379 21.93 8.01 3.53
C THR A 379 20.83 7.09 3.02
N VAL A 380 20.35 7.34 1.80
CA VAL A 380 19.36 6.50 1.14
C VAL A 380 19.93 5.10 0.93
N THR A 381 19.11 4.09 1.24
CA THR A 381 19.49 2.69 0.97
C THR A 381 18.72 2.24 -0.27
N PRO A 382 19.40 1.84 -1.35
CA PRO A 382 18.73 1.35 -2.55
C PRO A 382 17.90 0.09 -2.24
N THR A 383 17.08 -0.29 -3.22
CA THR A 383 16.44 -1.61 -3.25
C THR A 383 17.07 -2.40 -4.39
N HIS A 384 17.47 -3.63 -4.11
CA HIS A 384 18.08 -4.54 -5.06
C HIS A 384 17.01 -5.45 -5.67
N TYR A 385 16.96 -5.53 -6.99
CA TYR A 385 16.00 -6.32 -7.75
C TYR A 385 16.76 -7.40 -8.51
N ILE A 386 16.41 -8.66 -8.28
CA ILE A 386 17.07 -9.82 -8.89
C ILE A 386 16.04 -10.60 -9.68
N VAL A 387 16.19 -10.68 -10.99
CA VAL A 387 15.31 -11.46 -11.87
C VAL A 387 15.78 -12.91 -11.88
N VAL A 388 15.05 -13.78 -11.18
CA VAL A 388 15.39 -15.21 -11.03
C VAL A 388 14.80 -16.09 -12.13
N HIS A 389 13.74 -15.60 -12.79
CA HIS A 389 13.10 -16.24 -13.94
C HIS A 389 12.49 -15.16 -14.85
N ASP A 390 12.71 -15.27 -16.16
CA ASP A 390 12.11 -14.34 -17.13
C ASP A 390 11.82 -15.02 -18.48
N THR A 391 10.56 -14.91 -18.93
CA THR A 391 10.10 -15.24 -20.28
C THR A 391 9.47 -14.03 -20.98
N ASN A 392 9.39 -12.87 -20.32
CA ASN A 392 8.97 -11.62 -20.95
C ASN A 392 9.99 -11.08 -21.95
N ALA A 393 11.28 -11.47 -21.80
CA ALA A 393 12.40 -11.10 -22.67
C ALA A 393 12.44 -9.60 -22.98
N MET A 394 12.11 -8.77 -21.97
CA MET A 394 12.08 -7.33 -22.14
C MET A 394 13.48 -6.74 -22.01
N PRO A 395 13.78 -5.64 -22.73
CA PRO A 395 15.00 -4.89 -22.50
C PRO A 395 15.12 -4.44 -21.05
N PRO A 396 16.33 -4.46 -20.45
CA PRO A 396 16.50 -4.16 -19.04
C PRO A 396 15.91 -2.82 -18.56
N ASP A 397 16.03 -1.77 -19.39
CA ASP A 397 15.43 -0.46 -19.17
C ASP A 397 13.91 -0.50 -18.95
N ARG A 398 13.19 -1.41 -19.61
CA ARG A 398 11.73 -1.57 -19.42
C ARG A 398 11.40 -2.24 -18.10
N MET A 399 12.19 -3.21 -17.66
CA MET A 399 12.05 -3.87 -16.36
C MET A 399 12.29 -2.88 -15.21
N GLN A 400 13.33 -2.06 -15.33
CA GLN A 400 13.66 -1.00 -14.37
C GLN A 400 12.52 0.04 -14.32
N LYS A 401 11.99 0.45 -15.48
CA LYS A 401 10.85 1.38 -15.59
C LYS A 401 9.57 0.85 -14.95
N ILE A 402 9.23 -0.43 -15.16
CA ILE A 402 8.02 -0.99 -14.55
C ILE A 402 8.20 -1.11 -13.03
N ALA A 403 9.36 -1.56 -12.55
CA ALA A 403 9.67 -1.62 -11.11
C ALA A 403 9.52 -0.24 -10.46
N TYR A 404 10.06 0.82 -11.08
CA TYR A 404 9.93 2.18 -10.58
C TYR A 404 8.48 2.70 -10.65
N LYS A 405 7.72 2.40 -11.70
CA LYS A 405 6.28 2.74 -11.75
C LYS A 405 5.51 2.10 -10.61
N MET A 406 5.81 0.85 -10.27
CA MET A 406 5.10 0.15 -9.19
C MET A 406 5.33 0.78 -7.82
N THR A 407 6.41 1.53 -7.59
CA THR A 407 6.64 2.22 -6.30
C THR A 407 5.74 3.43 -6.06
N HIS A 408 5.00 3.89 -7.07
CA HIS A 408 4.10 5.05 -6.98
C HIS A 408 2.65 4.67 -6.67
N LEU A 409 2.32 3.38 -6.67
CA LEU A 409 0.94 2.91 -6.58
C LEU A 409 0.53 2.52 -5.16
N TYR A 410 1.31 2.91 -4.13
CA TYR A 410 0.96 2.65 -2.74
C TYR A 410 0.07 3.76 -2.17
N TYR A 411 -1.23 3.51 -2.08
CA TYR A 411 -2.24 4.53 -1.79
C TYR A 411 -2.18 5.18 -0.39
N ASN A 412 -1.49 4.57 0.58
CA ASN A 412 -1.31 5.16 1.90
C ASN A 412 -0.18 6.21 1.96
N TRP A 413 0.56 6.42 0.87
CA TRP A 413 1.65 7.40 0.80
C TRP A 413 1.56 8.25 -0.47
N PHE A 414 1.67 9.57 -0.31
CA PHE A 414 1.71 10.49 -1.44
C PHE A 414 3.14 10.66 -1.93
N GLY A 415 3.59 9.71 -2.73
CA GLY A 415 4.93 9.71 -3.31
C GLY A 415 5.40 8.30 -3.62
N THR A 416 6.67 8.18 -3.97
CA THR A 416 7.31 6.90 -4.14
C THR A 416 7.61 6.26 -2.79
N ILE A 417 7.48 4.95 -2.73
CA ILE A 417 7.94 4.13 -1.61
C ILE A 417 9.15 3.27 -2.02
N ARG A 418 9.82 2.68 -1.03
CA ARG A 418 11.06 1.92 -1.23
C ARG A 418 10.93 0.70 -2.12
N VAL A 419 9.84 -0.04 -1.98
CA VAL A 419 9.55 -1.30 -2.70
C VAL A 419 8.35 -1.10 -3.62
N PRO A 420 8.10 -1.99 -4.58
CA PRO A 420 6.87 -1.97 -5.36
C PRO A 420 5.63 -1.97 -4.44
N ALA A 421 4.60 -1.17 -4.77
CA ALA A 421 3.32 -1.16 -4.09
C ALA A 421 2.73 -2.56 -3.83
N PRO A 422 2.74 -3.52 -4.78
CA PRO A 422 2.23 -4.86 -4.52
C PRO A 422 2.99 -5.59 -3.40
N CYS A 423 4.32 -5.44 -3.27
CA CYS A 423 5.08 -5.99 -2.13
C CYS A 423 4.67 -5.33 -0.82
N GLN A 424 4.52 -4.00 -0.81
CA GLN A 424 4.10 -3.27 0.38
C GLN A 424 2.68 -3.65 0.81
N TYR A 425 1.78 -3.91 -0.16
CA TYR A 425 0.45 -4.40 0.12
C TYR A 425 0.46 -5.83 0.67
N ALA A 426 1.25 -6.73 0.07
CA ALA A 426 1.45 -8.08 0.57
C ALA A 426 1.97 -8.08 2.01
N HIS A 427 2.96 -7.24 2.31
CA HIS A 427 3.49 -7.05 3.66
C HIS A 427 2.42 -6.59 4.66
N LYS A 428 1.60 -5.59 4.26
CA LYS A 428 0.51 -5.10 5.11
C LYS A 428 -0.58 -6.15 5.34
N ALA A 429 -0.94 -6.92 4.32
CA ALA A 429 -1.88 -8.02 4.43
C ALA A 429 -1.36 -9.13 5.36
N ALA A 430 -0.11 -9.57 5.15
CA ALA A 430 0.54 -10.59 5.96
C ALA A 430 0.65 -10.16 7.43
N ASN A 431 1.12 -8.93 7.69
CA ASN A 431 1.22 -8.38 9.04
C ASN A 431 -0.16 -8.25 9.72
N MET A 432 -1.18 -7.77 9.00
CA MET A 432 -2.55 -7.69 9.54
C MET A 432 -3.05 -9.07 9.98
N VAL A 433 -2.79 -10.12 9.21
CA VAL A 433 -3.22 -11.47 9.56
C VAL A 433 -2.35 -12.09 10.66
N GLY A 434 -1.03 -12.01 10.55
CA GLY A 434 -0.10 -12.64 11.49
C GLY A 434 -0.04 -11.98 12.86
N GLN A 435 -0.14 -10.64 12.92
CA GLN A 435 -0.01 -9.89 14.16
C GLN A 435 -1.36 -9.56 14.80
N VAL A 436 -2.35 -9.15 13.99
CA VAL A 436 -3.59 -8.51 14.49
C VAL A 436 -4.74 -9.50 14.60
N ILE A 437 -5.21 -10.09 13.49
CA ILE A 437 -6.43 -10.90 13.48
C ILE A 437 -6.20 -12.40 13.78
N LYS A 438 -5.01 -12.92 13.48
CA LYS A 438 -4.56 -14.31 13.73
C LYS A 438 -5.55 -15.39 13.27
N LYS A 439 -6.32 -15.07 12.22
CA LYS A 439 -7.35 -15.92 11.61
C LYS A 439 -7.53 -15.47 10.16
N SER A 440 -7.99 -16.37 9.30
CA SER A 440 -8.30 -16.03 7.91
C SER A 440 -9.38 -14.92 7.85
N PRO A 441 -9.17 -13.88 7.04
CA PRO A 441 -10.18 -12.84 6.77
C PRO A 441 -11.31 -13.41 5.91
N ALA A 442 -12.48 -12.78 5.95
CA ALA A 442 -13.61 -13.13 5.10
C ALA A 442 -13.28 -12.87 3.62
N GLU A 443 -13.68 -13.80 2.74
CA GLU A 443 -13.31 -13.74 1.31
C GLU A 443 -13.90 -12.52 0.57
N VAL A 444 -15.02 -11.98 1.04
CA VAL A 444 -15.67 -10.77 0.50
C VAL A 444 -14.83 -9.49 0.64
N LEU A 445 -13.74 -9.55 1.41
CA LEU A 445 -12.77 -8.46 1.54
C LEU A 445 -11.58 -8.62 0.59
N ALA A 446 -11.45 -9.75 -0.08
CA ALA A 446 -10.24 -10.06 -0.85
C ALA A 446 -10.01 -9.12 -2.04
N ASP A 447 -11.07 -8.58 -2.63
CA ASP A 447 -11.04 -7.59 -3.72
C ASP A 447 -10.83 -6.14 -3.25
N LYS A 448 -10.56 -5.96 -1.96
CA LYS A 448 -10.38 -4.64 -1.32
C LYS A 448 -9.04 -4.57 -0.61
N LEU A 449 -8.53 -3.34 -0.47
CA LEU A 449 -7.35 -3.06 0.35
C LEU A 449 -7.74 -2.88 1.83
N TYR A 450 -8.50 -3.82 2.40
CA TYR A 450 -9.05 -3.74 3.76
C TYR A 450 -7.97 -3.64 4.85
N PHE A 451 -6.77 -4.16 4.57
CA PHE A 451 -5.63 -4.22 5.49
C PHE A 451 -4.83 -2.91 5.61
N LEU A 452 -5.22 -1.85 4.89
CA LEU A 452 -4.52 -0.56 4.92
C LEU A 452 -4.61 0.22 6.22
#